data_AF-A0A2B4S3S3-F1
#
_entry.id   AF-A0A2B4S3S3-F1
#
_cell.length_a   1.000
_cell.length_b   1.000
_cell.length_c   1.000
_cell.angle_alpha   90.00
_cell.angle_beta   90.00
_cell.angle_gamma   90.00
#
_symmetry.space_group_name_H-M   'P 1'
#
loop_
_entity.id
_entity.type
_entity.pdbx_description
1 polymer ?
#
loop_
_entity_poly.entity_id
_entity_poly.type
_entity_poly.pdbx_seq_one_letter_code
_entity_poly.pdbx_strand_id
1 'polypeptide(L)'
;MAALQERKLQEGLQLLKEAEKFEKTSWLKWKPDWDSAADKYMKAGTCFKTAKSYDRAAEAFKKAADAHSNSNALFHAAKALEQAASVLKEMKNVTEAVSLVERAVEMYRQSGNPDTGAFALIRGAKLCDSSDPAKAAELYILASEMNVSEDKVREAIEPLSKAINLLLKLRRFPEALNVMKQQRKLYEQIENFQMMSKVVLSMVVVHLHESDYVAADNCYKDSFEIPGFGSSDEAVAAEKILDCFDRSDSDGMKSCTSQALFTYLDNEIAKLSRSLRVPGDTGAKGFTERRLVTNLNHHHLKTDMQLSANPVSNSTGQEKPGKEQAIEDELEEGGLC
;
A
#
# COMPACT_ATOMS: atom_id res chain seq x y z
N MET A 1 37.49 -14.28 -10.35
CA MET A 1 36.42 -13.29 -10.10
C MET A 1 36.54 -12.08 -11.03
N ALA A 2 37.64 -11.33 -11.01
CA ALA A 2 37.81 -10.14 -11.86
C ALA A 2 37.65 -10.39 -13.38
N ALA A 3 38.25 -11.47 -13.92
CA ALA A 3 38.14 -11.80 -15.34
C ALA A 3 36.70 -12.11 -15.80
N LEU A 4 35.88 -12.70 -14.91
CA LEU A 4 34.47 -12.96 -15.20
C LEU A 4 33.64 -11.67 -15.20
N GLN A 5 33.92 -10.76 -14.25
CA GLN A 5 33.27 -9.46 -14.18
C GLN A 5 33.58 -8.62 -15.41
N GLU A 6 34.85 -8.55 -15.84
CA GLU A 6 35.25 -7.82 -17.04
C GLU A 6 34.61 -8.41 -18.29
N ARG A 7 34.62 -9.75 -18.45
CA ARG A 7 33.95 -10.41 -19.56
C ARG A 7 32.46 -10.06 -19.61
N LYS A 8 31.76 -10.10 -18.48
CA LYS A 8 30.33 -9.77 -18.40
C LYS A 8 30.06 -8.28 -18.62
N LEU A 9 30.97 -7.40 -18.20
CA LEU A 9 30.88 -5.98 -18.48
C LEU A 9 30.95 -5.71 -19.99
N GLN A 10 31.91 -6.31 -20.69
CA GLN A 10 32.05 -6.17 -22.15
C GLN A 10 30.87 -6.77 -22.91
N GLU A 11 30.38 -7.94 -22.50
CA GLU A 11 29.18 -8.56 -23.06
C GLU A 11 27.95 -7.66 -22.89
N GLY A 12 27.76 -7.07 -21.70
CA GLY A 12 26.68 -6.11 -21.44
C GLY A 12 26.77 -4.86 -22.32
N LEU A 13 27.98 -4.32 -22.54
CA LEU A 13 28.19 -3.15 -23.41
C LEU A 13 27.87 -3.46 -24.88
N GLN A 14 28.20 -4.66 -25.36
CA GLN A 14 27.85 -5.09 -26.72
C GLN A 14 26.33 -5.21 -26.89
N LEU A 15 25.66 -5.88 -25.94
CA LEU A 15 24.20 -6.03 -25.93
C LEU A 15 23.48 -4.68 -25.88
N LEU A 16 24.00 -3.72 -25.11
CA LEU A 16 23.43 -2.37 -25.03
C LEU A 16 23.53 -1.64 -26.38
N LYS A 17 24.67 -1.72 -27.06
CA LYS A 17 24.82 -1.17 -28.42
C LYS A 17 23.91 -1.85 -29.44
N GLU A 18 23.69 -3.16 -29.31
CA GLU A 18 22.73 -3.88 -30.15
C GLU A 18 21.30 -3.42 -29.89
N ALA A 19 20.90 -3.24 -28.63
CA ALA A 19 19.59 -2.73 -28.26
C ALA A 19 19.32 -1.35 -28.88
N GLU A 20 20.27 -0.42 -28.76
CA GLU A 20 20.17 0.93 -29.34
C GLU A 20 20.07 0.93 -30.88
N LYS A 21 20.60 -0.10 -31.55
CA LYS A 21 20.39 -0.26 -33.01
C LYS A 21 18.95 -0.66 -33.34
N PHE A 22 18.30 -1.46 -32.49
CA PHE A 22 16.90 -1.84 -32.69
C PHE A 22 15.93 -0.67 -32.46
N GLU A 23 16.29 0.27 -31.59
CA GLU A 23 15.53 1.52 -31.36
C GLU A 23 15.58 2.49 -32.54
N LYS A 24 16.68 2.49 -33.31
CA LYS A 24 16.83 3.39 -34.45
C LYS A 24 15.91 3.01 -35.59
N THR A 25 15.23 4.01 -36.14
CA THR A 25 14.54 3.93 -37.42
C THR A 25 15.52 4.20 -38.55
N SER A 26 15.24 3.63 -39.72
CA SER A 26 15.99 3.86 -40.95
C SER A 26 14.99 4.07 -42.09
N TRP A 27 15.45 4.50 -43.25
CA TRP A 27 14.59 4.68 -44.43
C TRP A 27 13.84 3.38 -44.83
N LEU A 28 14.39 2.21 -44.47
CA LEU A 28 13.74 0.91 -44.65
C LEU A 28 12.92 0.43 -43.44
N LYS A 29 13.03 1.10 -42.28
CA LYS A 29 12.42 0.70 -41.00
C LYS A 29 11.78 1.91 -40.31
N TRP A 30 10.49 2.09 -40.55
CA TRP A 30 9.71 3.25 -40.11
C TRP A 30 9.27 3.19 -38.64
N LYS A 31 9.31 2.01 -38.01
CA LYS A 31 9.02 1.82 -36.58
C LYS A 31 10.18 1.11 -35.89
N PRO A 32 10.62 1.55 -34.70
CA PRO A 32 11.59 0.83 -33.90
C PRO A 32 11.15 -0.61 -33.60
N ASP A 33 12.12 -1.51 -33.45
CA ASP A 33 11.85 -2.89 -33.01
C ASP A 33 12.04 -2.95 -31.50
N TRP A 34 10.98 -2.54 -30.82
CA TRP A 34 10.96 -2.41 -29.37
C TRP A 34 11.10 -3.76 -28.65
N ASP A 35 10.56 -4.83 -29.22
CA ASP A 35 10.62 -6.17 -28.62
C ASP A 35 12.06 -6.69 -28.63
N SER A 36 12.76 -6.60 -29.78
CA SER A 36 14.18 -6.97 -29.84
C SER A 36 15.06 -6.07 -28.97
N ALA A 37 14.75 -4.77 -28.90
CA ALA A 37 15.48 -3.83 -28.04
C ALA A 37 15.34 -4.22 -26.56
N ALA A 38 14.11 -4.48 -26.10
CA ALA A 38 13.82 -4.83 -24.72
C ALA A 38 14.55 -6.12 -24.28
N ASP A 39 14.53 -7.16 -25.11
CA ASP A 39 15.24 -8.41 -24.88
C ASP A 39 16.76 -8.20 -24.70
N LYS A 40 17.34 -7.34 -25.52
CA LYS A 40 18.77 -7.00 -25.46
C LYS A 40 19.10 -6.19 -24.22
N TYR A 41 18.27 -5.21 -23.85
CA TYR A 41 18.41 -4.46 -22.61
C TYR A 41 18.29 -5.35 -21.36
N MET A 42 17.35 -6.30 -21.32
CA MET A 42 17.22 -7.25 -20.22
C MET A 42 18.47 -8.11 -20.03
N LYS A 43 19.02 -8.63 -21.14
CA LYS A 43 20.27 -9.40 -21.15
C LYS A 43 21.46 -8.54 -20.72
N ALA A 44 21.55 -7.29 -21.19
CA ALA A 44 22.58 -6.34 -20.81
C ALA A 44 22.52 -6.03 -19.30
N GLY A 45 21.33 -5.75 -18.75
CA GLY A 45 21.12 -5.49 -17.33
C GLY A 45 21.56 -6.68 -16.46
N THR A 46 21.28 -7.91 -16.90
CA THR A 46 21.72 -9.14 -16.21
C THR A 46 23.25 -9.30 -16.22
N CYS A 47 23.89 -8.99 -17.35
CA CYS A 47 25.34 -9.00 -17.47
C CYS A 47 25.98 -7.94 -16.55
N PHE A 48 25.47 -6.71 -16.55
CA PHE A 48 25.96 -5.64 -15.68
C PHE A 48 25.76 -5.95 -14.20
N LYS A 49 24.61 -6.54 -13.82
CA LYS A 49 24.34 -6.99 -12.46
C LYS A 49 25.36 -8.04 -12.01
N THR A 50 25.68 -9.01 -12.89
CA THR A 50 26.70 -10.04 -12.64
C THR A 50 28.10 -9.44 -12.51
N ALA A 51 28.40 -8.42 -13.32
CA ALA A 51 29.66 -7.68 -13.25
C ALA A 51 29.77 -6.74 -12.03
N LYS A 52 28.68 -6.56 -11.26
CA LYS A 52 28.53 -5.58 -10.17
C LYS A 52 28.59 -4.11 -10.61
N SER A 53 28.33 -3.83 -11.90
CA SER A 53 28.08 -2.47 -12.40
C SER A 53 26.59 -2.17 -12.21
N TYR A 54 26.19 -1.91 -10.97
CA TYR A 54 24.78 -1.77 -10.60
C TYR A 54 24.13 -0.52 -11.22
N ASP A 55 24.89 0.56 -11.38
CA ASP A 55 24.49 1.77 -12.08
C ASP A 55 23.98 1.47 -13.52
N ARG A 56 24.81 0.79 -14.30
CA ARG A 56 24.50 0.40 -15.68
C ARG A 56 23.41 -0.66 -15.75
N ALA A 57 23.37 -1.57 -14.77
CA ALA A 57 22.33 -2.57 -14.70
C ALA A 57 20.95 -1.94 -14.47
N ALA A 58 20.84 -0.99 -13.54
CA ALA A 58 19.60 -0.28 -13.27
C ALA A 58 19.14 0.53 -14.49
N GLU A 59 20.04 1.25 -15.16
CA GLU A 59 19.70 1.99 -16.39
C GLU A 59 19.26 1.05 -17.52
N ALA A 60 19.96 -0.05 -17.74
CA ALA A 60 19.59 -1.04 -18.75
C ALA A 60 18.20 -1.65 -18.49
N PHE A 61 17.88 -1.99 -17.24
CA PHE A 61 16.55 -2.50 -16.90
C PHE A 61 15.45 -1.44 -17.04
N LYS A 62 15.73 -0.15 -16.76
CA LYS A 62 14.78 0.94 -17.03
C LYS A 62 14.53 1.09 -18.53
N LYS A 63 15.58 1.07 -19.35
CA LYS A 63 15.44 1.08 -20.82
C LYS A 63 14.66 -0.13 -21.34
N ALA A 64 14.87 -1.31 -20.76
CA ALA A 64 14.06 -2.49 -21.07
C ALA A 64 12.57 -2.26 -20.75
N ALA A 65 12.28 -1.65 -19.59
CA ALA A 65 10.90 -1.32 -19.20
C ALA A 65 10.24 -0.33 -20.17
N ASP A 66 10.98 0.71 -20.58
CA ASP A 66 10.49 1.70 -21.54
C ASP A 66 10.26 1.07 -22.92
N ALA A 67 11.17 0.21 -23.38
CA ALA A 67 11.02 -0.53 -24.63
C ALA A 67 9.81 -1.48 -24.60
N HIS A 68 9.62 -2.27 -23.53
CA HIS A 68 8.42 -3.11 -23.37
C HIS A 68 7.13 -2.28 -23.30
N SER A 69 7.17 -1.09 -22.69
CA SER A 69 6.01 -0.19 -22.65
C SER A 69 5.66 0.32 -24.04
N ASN A 70 6.66 0.67 -24.86
CA ASN A 70 6.49 1.10 -26.24
C ASN A 70 5.99 -0.01 -27.18
N SER A 71 6.18 -1.29 -26.83
CA SER A 71 5.55 -2.42 -27.52
C SER A 71 4.23 -2.88 -26.91
N ASN A 72 3.70 -2.15 -25.93
CA ASN A 72 2.46 -2.47 -25.21
C ASN A 72 2.53 -3.80 -24.40
N ALA A 73 3.74 -4.25 -24.07
CA ALA A 73 4.01 -5.44 -23.26
C ALA A 73 4.12 -5.09 -21.76
N LEU A 74 3.06 -4.51 -21.19
CA LEU A 74 3.06 -3.92 -19.84
C LEU A 74 3.51 -4.86 -18.72
N PHE A 75 3.14 -6.15 -18.78
CA PHE A 75 3.60 -7.14 -17.79
C PHE A 75 5.14 -7.28 -17.78
N HIS A 76 5.76 -7.30 -18.97
CA HIS A 76 7.21 -7.41 -19.09
C HIS A 76 7.90 -6.09 -18.70
N ALA A 77 7.27 -4.95 -18.99
CA ALA A 77 7.74 -3.65 -18.51
C ALA A 77 7.79 -3.61 -16.98
N ALA A 78 6.73 -4.07 -16.31
CA ALA A 78 6.68 -4.17 -14.85
C ALA A 78 7.77 -5.09 -14.28
N LYS A 79 8.01 -6.25 -14.91
CA LYS A 79 9.10 -7.17 -14.53
C LYS A 79 10.48 -6.52 -14.67
N ALA A 80 10.71 -5.76 -15.72
CA ALA A 80 11.95 -5.02 -15.91
C ALA A 80 12.15 -3.94 -14.82
N LEU A 81 11.09 -3.23 -14.44
CA LEU A 81 11.13 -2.29 -13.31
C LEU A 81 11.44 -2.97 -11.97
N GLU A 82 10.86 -4.16 -11.70
CA GLU A 82 11.23 -4.96 -10.51
C GLU A 82 12.72 -5.33 -10.51
N GLN A 83 13.31 -5.66 -11.67
CA GLN A 83 14.75 -5.93 -11.77
C GLN A 83 15.58 -4.68 -11.49
N ALA A 84 15.18 -3.53 -12.03
CA ALA A 84 15.82 -2.25 -11.74
C ALA A 84 15.75 -1.91 -10.24
N ALA A 85 14.59 -2.07 -9.60
CA ALA A 85 14.41 -1.85 -8.16
C ALA A 85 15.31 -2.77 -7.31
N SER A 86 15.41 -4.06 -7.68
CA SER A 86 16.31 -5.01 -7.03
C SER A 86 17.77 -4.58 -7.10
N VAL A 87 18.21 -3.96 -8.20
CA VAL A 87 19.58 -3.46 -8.36
C VAL A 87 19.81 -2.18 -7.56
N LEU A 88 18.84 -1.26 -7.56
CA LEU A 88 18.92 -0.01 -6.78
C LEU A 88 19.05 -0.28 -5.28
N LYS A 89 18.48 -1.39 -4.78
CA LYS A 89 18.70 -1.88 -3.42
C LYS A 89 20.19 -2.11 -3.12
N GLU A 90 20.92 -2.76 -4.02
CA GLU A 90 22.37 -3.03 -3.87
C GLU A 90 23.18 -1.72 -3.84
N MET A 91 22.66 -0.67 -4.48
CA MET A 91 23.22 0.68 -4.46
C MET A 91 22.78 1.52 -3.25
N LYS A 92 21.98 0.94 -2.34
CA LYS A 92 21.33 1.62 -1.20
C LYS A 92 20.43 2.79 -1.60
N ASN A 93 19.98 2.85 -2.85
CA ASN A 93 19.02 3.85 -3.33
C ASN A 93 17.59 3.32 -3.19
N VAL A 94 17.15 3.18 -1.94
CA VAL A 94 15.85 2.59 -1.60
C VAL A 94 14.69 3.45 -2.09
N THR A 95 14.79 4.78 -1.99
CA THR A 95 13.75 5.71 -2.40
C THR A 95 13.36 5.52 -3.87
N GLU A 96 14.37 5.46 -4.75
CA GLU A 96 14.12 5.25 -6.17
C GLU A 96 13.62 3.82 -6.44
N ALA A 97 14.13 2.80 -5.74
CA ALA A 97 13.64 1.44 -5.87
C ALA A 97 12.14 1.32 -5.57
N VAL A 98 11.66 1.99 -4.52
CA VAL A 98 10.23 2.03 -4.17
C VAL A 98 9.41 2.70 -5.27
N SER A 99 9.86 3.83 -5.82
CA SER A 99 9.18 4.50 -6.93
C SER A 99 9.05 3.61 -8.17
N LEU A 100 10.08 2.80 -8.47
CA LEU A 100 9.99 1.83 -9.58
C LEU A 100 9.01 0.68 -9.28
N VAL A 101 8.91 0.23 -8.03
CA VAL A 101 7.91 -0.78 -7.62
C VAL A 101 6.49 -0.23 -7.80
N GLU A 102 6.22 1.01 -7.37
CA GLU A 102 4.90 1.64 -7.55
C GLU A 102 4.50 1.74 -9.02
N ARG A 103 5.45 2.13 -9.89
CA ARG A 103 5.24 2.12 -11.35
C ARG A 103 4.97 0.72 -11.90
N ALA A 104 5.70 -0.30 -11.41
CA ALA A 104 5.49 -1.68 -11.82
C ALA A 104 4.09 -2.19 -11.42
N VAL A 105 3.60 -1.80 -10.24
CA VAL A 105 2.27 -2.18 -9.74
C VAL A 105 1.16 -1.61 -10.62
N GLU A 106 1.28 -0.36 -11.06
CA GLU A 106 0.34 0.24 -12.01
C GLU A 106 0.30 -0.54 -13.33
N MET A 107 1.46 -0.93 -13.86
CA MET A 107 1.55 -1.75 -15.07
C MET A 107 0.99 -3.17 -14.87
N TYR A 108 1.15 -3.76 -13.69
CA TYR A 108 0.51 -5.04 -13.37
C TYR A 108 -1.01 -4.94 -13.35
N ARG A 109 -1.54 -3.86 -12.75
CA ARG A 109 -2.98 -3.62 -12.75
C ARG A 109 -3.53 -3.44 -14.17
N GLN A 110 -2.88 -2.60 -14.98
CA GLN A 110 -3.29 -2.35 -16.37
C GLN A 110 -3.17 -3.59 -17.27
N SER A 111 -2.26 -4.50 -16.97
CA SER A 111 -2.11 -5.77 -17.70
C SER A 111 -3.02 -6.90 -17.20
N GLY A 112 -3.89 -6.64 -16.21
CA GLY A 112 -4.79 -7.65 -15.64
C GLY A 112 -4.07 -8.67 -14.76
N ASN A 113 -2.95 -8.29 -14.12
CA ASN A 113 -2.17 -9.12 -13.21
C ASN A 113 -2.06 -8.52 -11.79
N PRO A 114 -3.16 -8.07 -11.15
CA PRO A 114 -3.15 -7.41 -9.85
C PRO A 114 -2.50 -8.27 -8.74
N ASP A 115 -2.67 -9.59 -8.78
CA ASP A 115 -1.97 -10.54 -7.90
C ASP A 115 -0.46 -10.35 -7.88
N THR A 116 0.14 -10.19 -9.07
CA THR A 116 1.57 -9.98 -9.21
C THR A 116 1.95 -8.61 -8.67
N GLY A 117 1.08 -7.61 -8.84
CA GLY A 117 1.20 -6.28 -8.23
C GLY A 117 1.21 -6.33 -6.70
N ALA A 118 0.30 -7.08 -6.06
CA ALA A 118 0.26 -7.24 -4.61
C ALA A 118 1.56 -7.87 -4.08
N PHE A 119 2.10 -8.90 -4.75
CA PHE A 119 3.40 -9.46 -4.40
C PHE A 119 4.56 -8.48 -4.60
N ALA A 120 4.51 -7.65 -5.64
CA ALA A 120 5.51 -6.61 -5.88
C ALA A 120 5.49 -5.55 -4.77
N LEU A 121 4.31 -5.13 -4.30
CA LEU A 121 4.16 -4.23 -3.14
C LEU A 121 4.73 -4.82 -1.86
N ILE A 122 4.42 -6.09 -1.55
CA ILE A 122 4.98 -6.79 -0.38
C ILE A 122 6.51 -6.83 -0.44
N ARG A 123 7.09 -7.07 -1.62
CA ARG A 123 8.54 -7.02 -1.80
C ARG A 123 9.07 -5.60 -1.65
N GLY A 124 8.40 -4.61 -2.23
CA GLY A 124 8.70 -3.17 -2.07
C GLY A 124 8.75 -2.75 -0.61
N ALA A 125 7.75 -3.13 0.18
CA ALA A 125 7.69 -2.85 1.61
C ALA A 125 8.89 -3.45 2.37
N LYS A 126 9.27 -4.71 2.07
CA LYS A 126 10.47 -5.34 2.64
C LYS A 126 11.79 -4.70 2.20
N LEU A 127 11.81 -3.95 1.10
CA LEU A 127 13.00 -3.22 0.66
C LEU A 127 13.23 -1.97 1.52
N CYS A 128 12.15 -1.33 1.97
CA CYS A 128 12.23 -0.06 2.70
C CYS A 128 11.94 -0.14 4.20
N ASP A 129 11.42 -1.25 4.74
CA ASP A 129 11.01 -1.36 6.16
C ASP A 129 12.06 -0.89 7.20
N SER A 130 13.34 -1.06 6.92
CA SER A 130 14.46 -0.63 7.77
C SER A 130 14.85 0.85 7.62
N SER A 131 14.60 1.45 6.46
CA SER A 131 15.02 2.82 6.12
C SER A 131 13.86 3.81 6.17
N ASP A 132 12.68 3.39 5.73
CA ASP A 132 11.42 4.12 5.74
C ASP A 132 10.27 3.16 6.14
N PRO A 133 10.14 2.86 7.45
CA PRO A 133 9.05 2.02 7.96
C PRO A 133 7.65 2.61 7.71
N ALA A 134 7.53 3.93 7.55
CA ALA A 134 6.24 4.58 7.29
C ALA A 134 5.78 4.25 5.88
N LYS A 135 6.67 4.41 4.90
CA LYS A 135 6.39 4.01 3.52
C LYS A 135 6.16 2.50 3.38
N ALA A 136 6.91 1.68 4.12
CA ALA A 136 6.68 0.23 4.12
C ALA A 136 5.28 -0.14 4.61
N ALA A 137 4.76 0.54 5.64
CA ALA A 137 3.39 0.33 6.12
C ALA A 137 2.35 0.68 5.04
N GLU A 138 2.52 1.81 4.34
CA GLU A 138 1.65 2.20 3.21
C GLU A 138 1.61 1.12 2.12
N LEU A 139 2.78 0.61 1.71
CA LEU A 139 2.87 -0.42 0.68
C LEU A 139 2.22 -1.75 1.13
N TYR A 140 2.33 -2.13 2.40
CA TYR A 140 1.64 -3.30 2.93
C TYR A 140 0.12 -3.13 2.96
N ILE A 141 -0.37 -1.94 3.32
CA ILE A 141 -1.81 -1.63 3.29
C ILE A 141 -2.33 -1.72 1.85
N LEU A 142 -1.64 -1.08 0.89
CA LEU A 142 -2.02 -1.14 -0.51
C LEU A 142 -2.00 -2.58 -1.06
N ALA A 143 -1.05 -3.41 -0.63
CA ALA A 143 -1.02 -4.83 -1.02
C ALA A 143 -2.23 -5.61 -0.49
N SER A 144 -2.67 -5.28 0.73
CA SER A 144 -3.89 -5.85 1.31
C SER A 144 -5.13 -5.44 0.51
N GLU A 145 -5.27 -4.14 0.20
CA GLU A 145 -6.38 -3.60 -0.59
C GLU A 145 -6.48 -4.26 -1.97
N MET A 146 -5.34 -4.45 -2.64
CA MET A 146 -5.28 -5.18 -3.91
C MET A 146 -5.69 -6.64 -3.78
N ASN A 147 -5.32 -7.33 -2.70
CA ASN A 147 -5.76 -8.71 -2.49
C ASN A 147 -7.28 -8.76 -2.22
N VAL A 148 -7.83 -7.79 -1.48
CA VAL A 148 -9.27 -7.70 -1.21
C VAL A 148 -10.05 -7.46 -2.51
N SER A 149 -9.57 -6.60 -3.41
CA SER A 149 -10.27 -6.36 -4.69
C SER A 149 -10.31 -7.58 -5.60
N GLU A 150 -9.43 -8.55 -5.39
CA GLU A 150 -9.38 -9.83 -6.10
C GLU A 150 -10.03 -10.99 -5.32
N ASP A 151 -10.85 -10.69 -4.31
CA ASP A 151 -11.53 -11.64 -3.41
C ASP A 151 -10.58 -12.58 -2.62
N LYS A 152 -9.31 -12.19 -2.47
CA LYS A 152 -8.26 -12.92 -1.73
C LYS A 152 -8.12 -12.45 -0.29
N VAL A 153 -9.24 -12.54 0.43
CA VAL A 153 -9.37 -12.00 1.80
C VAL A 153 -8.34 -12.59 2.76
N ARG A 154 -8.02 -13.89 2.64
CA ARG A 154 -7.04 -14.54 3.54
C ARG A 154 -5.63 -14.00 3.30
N GLU A 155 -5.25 -13.80 2.05
CA GLU A 155 -3.96 -13.27 1.63
C GLU A 155 -3.79 -11.78 1.98
N ALA A 156 -4.90 -11.06 2.15
CA ALA A 156 -4.90 -9.66 2.56
C ALA A 156 -4.55 -9.44 4.05
N ILE A 157 -4.67 -10.46 4.90
CA ILE A 157 -4.51 -10.32 6.37
C ILE A 157 -3.04 -10.15 6.79
N GLU A 158 -2.12 -10.96 6.26
CA GLU A 158 -0.70 -10.92 6.66
C GLU A 158 -0.04 -9.56 6.35
N PRO A 159 -0.25 -8.91 5.18
CA PRO A 159 0.21 -7.56 4.93
C PRO A 159 -0.29 -6.55 5.99
N LEU A 160 -1.56 -6.59 6.39
CA LEU A 160 -2.08 -5.69 7.42
C LEU A 160 -1.40 -5.92 8.78
N SER A 161 -1.17 -7.18 9.19
CA SER A 161 -0.42 -7.46 10.43
C SER A 161 0.97 -6.80 10.42
N LYS A 162 1.66 -6.80 9.26
CA LYS A 162 2.96 -6.14 9.13
C LYS A 162 2.84 -4.62 9.19
N ALA A 163 1.85 -4.05 8.51
CA ALA A 163 1.58 -2.61 8.58
C ALA A 163 1.28 -2.16 10.01
N ILE A 164 0.42 -2.87 10.73
CA ILE A 164 0.08 -2.61 12.14
C ILE A 164 1.35 -2.60 13.00
N ASN A 165 2.18 -3.65 12.92
CA ASN A 165 3.42 -3.72 13.69
C ASN A 165 4.37 -2.54 13.39
N LEU A 166 4.50 -2.12 12.12
CA LEU A 166 5.31 -0.96 11.76
C LEU A 166 4.74 0.35 12.30
N LEU A 167 3.43 0.55 12.21
CA LEU A 167 2.75 1.76 12.72
C LEU A 167 2.85 1.88 14.23
N LEU A 168 2.69 0.76 14.96
CA LEU A 168 2.87 0.72 16.42
C LEU A 168 4.31 1.05 16.82
N LYS A 169 5.30 0.48 16.12
CA LYS A 169 6.73 0.78 16.32
C LYS A 169 7.03 2.26 16.09
N LEU A 170 6.34 2.87 15.13
CA LEU A 170 6.39 4.30 14.82
C LEU A 170 5.58 5.19 15.77
N ARG A 171 4.87 4.61 16.75
CA ARG A 171 3.95 5.33 17.65
C ARG A 171 2.82 6.07 16.90
N ARG A 172 2.45 5.62 15.69
CA ARG A 172 1.32 6.15 14.91
C ARG A 172 0.03 5.41 15.30
N PHE A 173 -0.37 5.54 16.57
CA PHE A 173 -1.45 4.74 17.15
C PHE A 173 -2.82 4.92 16.48
N PRO A 174 -3.28 6.14 16.12
CA PRO A 174 -4.56 6.31 15.44
C PRO A 174 -4.64 5.56 14.11
N GLU A 175 -3.54 5.56 13.36
CA GLU A 175 -3.45 4.86 12.08
C GLU A 175 -3.39 3.34 12.29
N ALA A 176 -2.61 2.87 13.27
CA ALA A 176 -2.58 1.45 13.62
C ALA A 176 -3.98 0.94 14.00
N LEU A 177 -4.74 1.70 14.79
CA LEU A 177 -6.13 1.36 15.16
C LEU A 177 -7.06 1.32 13.95
N ASN A 178 -6.90 2.23 12.98
CA ASN A 178 -7.68 2.19 11.74
C ASN A 178 -7.39 0.91 10.94
N VAL A 179 -6.11 0.55 10.80
CA VAL A 179 -5.68 -0.68 10.10
C VAL A 179 -6.13 -1.93 10.86
N MET A 180 -6.12 -1.93 12.20
CA MET A 180 -6.68 -3.03 13.01
C MET A 180 -8.19 -3.20 12.78
N LYS A 181 -8.96 -2.10 12.67
CA LYS A 181 -10.38 -2.16 12.33
C LYS A 181 -10.60 -2.79 10.95
N GLN A 182 -9.76 -2.47 9.96
CA GLN A 182 -9.79 -3.12 8.65
C GLN A 182 -9.49 -4.63 8.78
N GLN A 183 -8.43 -5.00 9.51
CA GLN A 183 -8.07 -6.40 9.73
C GLN A 183 -9.19 -7.19 10.43
N ARG A 184 -9.87 -6.58 11.41
CA ARG A 184 -11.03 -7.20 12.08
C ARG A 184 -12.14 -7.53 11.09
N LYS A 185 -12.46 -6.63 10.15
CA LYS A 185 -13.44 -6.86 9.08
C LYS A 185 -13.02 -8.01 8.15
N LEU A 186 -11.73 -8.16 7.86
CA LEU A 186 -11.25 -9.29 7.07
C LEU A 186 -11.43 -10.62 7.81
N TYR A 187 -11.16 -10.65 9.12
CA TYR A 187 -11.42 -11.85 9.93
C TYR A 187 -12.91 -12.19 10.03
N GLU A 188 -13.78 -11.18 10.09
CA GLU A 188 -15.24 -11.34 10.04
C GLU A 188 -15.69 -12.02 8.74
N GLN A 189 -15.19 -11.55 7.59
CA GLN A 189 -15.53 -12.13 6.27
C GLN A 189 -15.15 -13.61 6.13
N ILE A 190 -14.12 -14.07 6.83
CA ILE A 190 -13.70 -15.48 6.85
C ILE A 190 -14.17 -16.23 8.09
N GLU A 191 -15.08 -15.64 8.86
CA GLU A 191 -15.69 -16.19 10.09
C GLU A 191 -14.66 -16.63 11.15
N ASN A 192 -13.52 -15.95 11.22
CA ASN A 192 -12.48 -16.24 12.20
C ASN A 192 -12.64 -15.37 13.45
N PHE A 193 -13.71 -15.64 14.20
CA PHE A 193 -14.07 -14.88 15.40
C PHE A 193 -13.00 -14.92 16.50
N GLN A 194 -12.26 -16.03 16.63
CA GLN A 194 -11.16 -16.12 17.58
C GLN A 194 -10.09 -15.06 17.32
N MET A 195 -9.72 -14.85 16.04
CA MET A 195 -8.74 -13.84 15.70
C MET A 195 -9.31 -12.43 15.84
N MET A 196 -10.61 -12.23 15.62
CA MET A 196 -11.26 -10.94 15.93
C MET A 196 -11.13 -10.58 17.41
N SER A 197 -11.36 -11.53 18.34
CA SER A 197 -11.18 -11.32 19.78
C SER A 197 -9.76 -10.87 20.14
N LYS A 198 -8.74 -11.45 19.49
CA LYS A 198 -7.33 -11.04 19.67
C LYS A 198 -7.05 -9.63 19.16
N VAL A 199 -7.65 -9.25 18.01
CA VAL A 199 -7.54 -7.88 17.49
C VAL A 199 -8.19 -6.90 18.46
N VAL A 200 -9.36 -7.24 19.03
CA VAL A 200 -10.04 -6.40 20.04
C VAL A 200 -9.16 -6.20 21.27
N LEU A 201 -8.62 -7.27 21.85
CA LEU A 201 -7.71 -7.15 23.00
C LEU A 201 -6.50 -6.25 22.67
N SER A 202 -5.96 -6.38 21.47
CA SER A 202 -4.86 -5.53 20.98
C SER A 202 -5.27 -4.06 20.86
N MET A 203 -6.47 -3.78 20.35
CA MET A 203 -7.01 -2.42 20.26
C MET A 203 -7.23 -1.79 21.65
N VAL A 204 -7.78 -2.55 22.61
CA VAL A 204 -7.94 -2.09 24.01
C VAL A 204 -6.58 -1.73 24.62
N VAL A 205 -5.56 -2.57 24.43
CA VAL A 205 -4.18 -2.28 24.88
C VAL A 205 -3.66 -0.97 24.27
N VAL A 206 -3.89 -0.73 22.98
CA VAL A 206 -3.44 0.50 22.30
C VAL A 206 -4.17 1.74 22.85
N HIS A 207 -5.50 1.67 23.04
CA HIS A 207 -6.26 2.78 23.62
C HIS A 207 -5.83 3.11 25.05
N LEU A 208 -5.63 2.09 25.90
CA LEU A 208 -5.13 2.29 27.26
C LEU A 208 -3.70 2.84 27.28
N HIS A 209 -2.85 2.44 26.34
CA HIS A 209 -1.51 3.01 26.22
C HIS A 209 -1.56 4.51 25.91
N GLU A 210 -2.53 4.96 25.12
CA GLU A 210 -2.79 6.38 24.84
C GLU A 210 -3.54 7.09 25.98
N SER A 211 -3.79 6.41 27.11
CA SER A 211 -4.57 6.91 28.25
C SER A 211 -6.02 7.29 27.90
N ASP A 212 -6.56 6.72 26.83
CA ASP A 212 -7.94 6.91 26.40
C ASP A 212 -8.83 5.75 26.88
N TYR A 213 -9.18 5.82 28.17
CA TYR A 213 -10.04 4.80 28.80
C TYR A 213 -11.41 4.71 28.12
N VAL A 214 -12.00 5.83 27.73
CA VAL A 214 -13.34 5.87 27.13
C VAL A 214 -13.34 5.13 25.79
N ALA A 215 -12.33 5.35 24.95
CA ALA A 215 -12.22 4.62 23.69
C ALA A 215 -11.92 3.12 23.92
N ALA A 216 -11.11 2.78 24.93
CA ALA A 216 -10.83 1.39 25.28
C ALA A 216 -12.10 0.64 25.74
N ASP A 217 -12.88 1.25 26.63
CA ASP A 217 -14.13 0.71 27.16
C ASP A 217 -15.21 0.58 26.08
N ASN A 218 -15.36 1.58 25.21
CA ASN A 218 -16.25 1.49 24.05
C ASN A 218 -15.81 0.37 23.09
N CYS A 219 -14.51 0.27 22.79
CA CYS A 219 -13.99 -0.81 21.93
C CYS A 219 -14.30 -2.19 22.50
N TYR A 220 -14.21 -2.36 23.82
CA TYR A 220 -14.57 -3.61 24.52
C TYR A 220 -16.08 -3.88 24.44
N LYS A 221 -16.93 -2.90 24.77
CA LYS A 221 -18.39 -3.02 24.77
C LYS A 221 -18.96 -3.32 23.38
N ASP A 222 -18.49 -2.62 22.36
CA ASP A 222 -18.92 -2.82 20.96
C ASP A 222 -18.57 -4.23 20.47
N SER A 223 -17.58 -4.89 21.08
CA SER A 223 -17.12 -6.22 20.65
C SER A 223 -18.00 -7.37 21.11
N PHE A 224 -19.01 -7.13 21.97
CA PHE A 224 -20.00 -8.16 22.32
C PHE A 224 -20.93 -8.55 21.17
N GLU A 225 -20.94 -7.78 20.07
CA GLU A 225 -21.61 -8.17 18.81
C GLU A 225 -20.90 -9.33 18.11
N ILE A 226 -19.63 -9.59 18.42
CA ILE A 226 -18.83 -10.66 17.82
C ILE A 226 -19.27 -12.01 18.41
N PRO A 227 -19.65 -13.01 17.58
CA PRO A 227 -20.03 -14.34 18.05
C PRO A 227 -18.98 -14.98 18.96
N GLY A 228 -19.38 -15.34 20.19
CA GLY A 228 -18.52 -16.00 21.17
C GLY A 228 -17.55 -15.09 21.93
N PHE A 229 -17.52 -13.79 21.67
CA PHE A 229 -16.58 -12.87 22.34
C PHE A 229 -16.77 -12.83 23.85
N GLY A 230 -18.00 -12.71 24.35
CA GLY A 230 -18.27 -12.62 25.79
C GLY A 230 -17.81 -13.84 26.61
N SER A 231 -17.62 -14.99 25.97
CA SER A 231 -17.08 -16.22 26.58
C SER A 231 -15.59 -16.44 26.31
N SER A 232 -14.93 -15.53 25.60
CA SER A 232 -13.52 -15.66 25.23
C SER A 232 -12.57 -15.23 26.36
N ASP A 233 -11.38 -15.84 26.41
CA ASP A 233 -10.31 -15.43 27.31
C ASP A 233 -9.90 -13.97 27.06
N GLU A 234 -9.96 -13.52 25.81
CA GLU A 234 -9.68 -12.13 25.41
C GLU A 234 -10.65 -11.13 26.04
N ALA A 235 -11.95 -11.45 26.14
CA ALA A 235 -12.93 -10.58 26.79
C ALA A 235 -12.68 -10.48 28.30
N VAL A 236 -12.41 -11.60 28.96
CA VAL A 236 -12.08 -11.64 30.40
C VAL A 236 -10.81 -10.82 30.69
N ALA A 237 -9.80 -10.94 29.84
CA ALA A 237 -8.57 -10.19 30.00
C ALA A 237 -8.73 -8.70 29.71
N ALA A 238 -9.52 -8.33 28.69
CA ALA A 238 -9.84 -6.93 28.38
C ALA A 238 -10.58 -6.26 29.55
N GLU A 239 -11.58 -6.93 30.13
CA GLU A 239 -12.29 -6.46 31.32
C GLU A 239 -11.33 -6.23 32.49
N LYS A 240 -10.43 -7.20 32.73
CA LYS A 240 -9.47 -7.11 33.84
C LYS A 240 -8.50 -5.93 33.69
N ILE A 241 -7.95 -5.68 32.50
CA ILE A 241 -7.05 -4.53 32.31
C ILE A 241 -7.81 -3.19 32.37
N LEU A 242 -9.08 -3.15 31.95
CA LEU A 242 -9.94 -1.97 32.12
C LEU A 242 -10.20 -1.68 33.60
N ASP A 243 -10.56 -2.69 34.40
CA ASP A 243 -10.78 -2.53 35.85
C ASP A 243 -9.50 -2.09 36.58
N CYS A 244 -8.35 -2.71 36.26
CA CYS A 244 -7.07 -2.27 36.82
C CYS A 244 -6.74 -0.83 36.45
N PHE A 245 -7.06 -0.39 35.23
CA PHE A 245 -6.83 0.99 34.78
C PHE A 245 -7.73 1.98 35.54
N ASP A 246 -9.03 1.69 35.64
CA ASP A 246 -10.01 2.54 36.34
C ASP A 246 -9.68 2.70 37.83
N ARG A 247 -9.32 1.59 38.49
CA ARG A 247 -8.96 1.58 39.93
C ARG A 247 -7.54 2.05 40.23
N SER A 248 -6.76 2.40 39.21
CA SER A 248 -5.34 2.74 39.36
C SER A 248 -4.52 1.61 40.03
N ASP A 249 -4.86 0.35 39.76
CA ASP A 249 -4.19 -0.84 40.29
C ASP A 249 -2.99 -1.25 39.41
N SER A 250 -1.82 -0.68 39.73
CA SER A 250 -0.56 -0.97 39.03
C SER A 250 -0.14 -2.44 39.15
N ASP A 251 -0.34 -3.08 40.31
CA ASP A 251 0.16 -4.43 40.55
C ASP A 251 -0.73 -5.46 39.86
N GLY A 252 -2.05 -5.25 39.87
CA GLY A 252 -3.00 -5.99 39.05
C GLY A 252 -2.71 -5.87 37.55
N MET A 253 -2.44 -4.64 37.06
CA MET A 253 -2.08 -4.40 35.66
C MET A 253 -0.82 -5.18 35.24
N LYS A 254 0.25 -5.14 36.06
CA LYS A 254 1.50 -5.88 35.80
C LYS A 254 1.28 -7.40 35.83
N SER A 255 0.52 -7.89 36.80
CA SER A 255 0.18 -9.31 36.91
C SER A 255 -0.60 -9.78 35.68
N CYS A 256 -1.62 -9.02 35.26
CA CYS A 256 -2.45 -9.36 34.11
C CYS A 256 -1.66 -9.37 32.79
N THR A 257 -0.91 -8.30 32.51
CA THR A 257 -0.15 -8.15 31.25
C THR A 257 1.04 -9.11 31.10
N SER A 258 1.42 -9.80 32.18
CA SER A 258 2.43 -10.87 32.19
C SER A 258 1.90 -12.24 31.71
N GLN A 259 0.58 -12.42 31.59
CA GLN A 259 -0.03 -13.68 31.21
C GLN A 259 0.25 -14.05 29.75
N ALA A 260 0.17 -15.35 29.42
CA ALA A 260 0.38 -15.86 28.05
C ALA A 260 -0.49 -15.17 27.01
N LEU A 261 -1.73 -14.82 27.39
CA LEU A 261 -2.68 -14.15 26.52
C LEU A 261 -2.18 -12.79 26.00
N PHE A 262 -1.38 -12.06 26.78
CA PHE A 262 -0.76 -10.79 26.35
C PHE A 262 0.62 -10.98 25.75
N THR A 263 1.41 -11.92 26.28
CA THR A 263 2.79 -12.13 25.82
C THR A 263 2.90 -12.85 24.49
N TYR A 264 1.85 -13.56 24.07
CA TYR A 264 1.74 -14.21 22.76
C TYR A 264 0.99 -13.38 21.71
N LEU A 265 0.57 -12.14 22.05
CA LEU A 265 0.14 -11.17 21.03
C LEU A 265 1.34 -10.79 20.14
N ASP A 266 1.03 -10.12 19.02
CA ASP A 266 2.06 -9.56 18.15
C ASP A 266 3.09 -8.76 18.95
N ASN A 267 4.36 -8.85 18.55
CA ASN A 267 5.49 -8.41 19.37
C ASN A 267 5.38 -6.97 19.86
N GLU A 268 4.92 -6.04 19.00
CA GLU A 268 4.75 -4.64 19.41
C GLU A 268 3.59 -4.47 20.39
N ILE A 269 2.50 -5.22 20.26
CA ILE A 269 1.40 -5.23 21.23
C ILE A 269 1.86 -5.81 22.56
N ALA A 270 2.55 -6.95 22.57
CA ALA A 270 3.09 -7.54 23.80
C ALA A 270 4.07 -6.58 24.52
N LYS A 271 4.84 -5.76 23.79
CA LYS A 271 5.64 -4.69 24.37
C LYS A 271 4.78 -3.57 24.96
N LEU A 272 3.75 -3.12 24.24
CA LEU A 272 2.83 -2.09 24.72
C LEU A 272 2.11 -2.54 26.00
N SER A 273 1.60 -3.78 26.03
CA SER A 273 0.97 -4.38 27.21
C SER A 273 1.87 -4.31 28.44
N ARG A 274 3.14 -4.70 28.32
CA ARG A 274 4.12 -4.62 29.44
C ARG A 274 4.47 -3.19 29.84
N SER A 275 4.33 -2.23 28.93
CA SER A 275 4.59 -0.82 29.21
C SER A 275 3.36 -0.05 29.67
N LEU A 276 2.18 -0.67 29.76
CA LEU A 276 0.98 -0.01 30.27
C LEU A 276 1.24 0.57 31.66
N ARG A 277 0.64 1.73 31.89
CA ARG A 277 0.66 2.46 33.16
C ARG A 277 -0.76 2.84 33.48
N VAL A 278 -1.13 2.68 34.74
CA VAL A 278 -2.42 3.14 35.25
C VAL A 278 -2.34 4.63 35.59
N PRO A 279 -3.46 5.37 35.58
CA PRO A 279 -3.49 6.76 36.01
C PRO A 279 -2.89 6.94 37.41
N GLY A 280 -2.11 7.99 37.62
CA GLY A 280 -1.48 8.27 38.92
C GLY A 280 -0.24 7.45 39.27
N ASP A 281 0.21 6.51 38.43
CA ASP A 281 1.48 5.79 38.63
C ASP A 281 2.68 6.74 38.41
N THR A 282 3.26 7.26 39.50
CA THR A 282 4.42 8.17 39.48
C THR A 282 5.76 7.46 39.29
N GLY A 283 5.78 6.23 38.77
CA GLY A 283 6.98 5.48 38.43
C GLY A 283 7.86 6.20 37.41
N ALA A 284 8.74 7.08 37.91
CA ALA A 284 9.60 7.99 37.15
C ALA A 284 10.43 7.28 36.06
N LYS A 285 10.03 7.47 34.81
CA LYS A 285 10.84 8.04 33.71
C LYS A 285 9.87 8.75 32.79
N GLY A 286 9.84 10.09 32.85
CA GLY A 286 9.09 10.89 31.89
C GLY A 286 9.42 10.43 30.47
N PHE A 287 8.41 9.98 29.75
CA PHE A 287 8.53 9.75 28.31
C PHE A 287 8.77 11.14 27.73
N THR A 288 10.03 11.47 27.47
CA THR A 288 10.36 12.73 26.80
C THR A 288 9.75 12.61 25.43
N GLU A 289 8.68 13.36 25.20
CA GLU A 289 8.02 13.53 23.92
C GLU A 289 9.08 13.98 22.91
N ARG A 290 9.72 13.01 22.25
CA ARG A 290 10.60 13.30 21.13
C ARG A 290 9.68 13.54 19.94
N ARG A 291 9.06 14.71 19.93
CA ARG A 291 8.27 15.24 18.83
C ARG A 291 9.18 15.29 17.61
N LEU A 292 9.17 14.21 16.82
CA LEU A 292 9.73 14.25 15.48
C LEU A 292 8.87 15.22 14.70
N VAL A 293 9.41 16.42 14.46
CA VAL A 293 8.81 17.38 13.55
C VAL A 293 8.93 16.79 12.16
N THR A 294 7.94 16.01 11.74
CA THR A 294 7.75 15.65 10.34
C THR A 294 7.06 16.82 9.65
N ASN A 295 7.86 17.68 9.03
CA ASN A 295 7.39 18.51 7.92
C ASN A 295 6.97 17.57 6.79
N LEU A 296 5.68 17.25 6.70
CA LEU A 296 5.09 16.72 5.48
C LEU A 296 3.86 17.55 5.11
N ASN A 297 3.96 18.18 3.95
CA ASN A 297 2.87 18.83 3.25
C ASN A 297 1.72 17.83 3.08
N HIS A 298 0.59 18.12 3.72
CA HIS A 298 -0.67 17.44 3.48
C HIS A 298 -1.14 17.76 2.06
N HIS A 299 -0.93 16.84 1.12
CA HIS A 299 -1.81 16.75 -0.05
C HIS A 299 -3.07 16.01 0.37
N HIS A 300 -4.15 16.77 0.38
CA HIS A 300 -5.50 16.40 0.78
C HIS A 300 -6.09 15.40 -0.25
N LEU A 301 -6.27 14.14 0.13
CA LEU A 301 -7.16 13.21 -0.58
C LEU A 301 -8.58 13.44 -0.05
N LYS A 302 -9.28 14.41 -0.63
CA LYS A 302 -10.75 14.46 -0.59
C LYS A 302 -11.26 13.71 -1.83
N THR A 303 -11.92 12.59 -1.61
CA THR A 303 -12.76 11.96 -2.62
C THR A 303 -14.21 12.25 -2.23
N ASP A 304 -14.71 13.42 -2.60
CA ASP A 304 -16.14 13.69 -2.59
C ASP A 304 -16.71 13.24 -3.94
N MET A 305 -17.52 12.19 -3.87
CA MET A 305 -18.33 11.66 -4.95
C MET A 305 -19.48 12.65 -5.21
N GLN A 306 -19.32 13.54 -6.20
CA GLN A 306 -20.39 14.43 -6.64
C GLN A 306 -21.01 13.92 -7.95
N LEU A 307 -22.27 13.48 -7.81
CA LEU A 307 -23.21 13.33 -8.91
C LEU A 307 -23.40 14.67 -9.63
N SER A 308 -23.37 14.61 -10.96
CA SER A 308 -23.60 15.71 -11.87
C SER A 308 -25.01 16.28 -11.74
N ALA A 309 -25.12 17.58 -11.47
CA ALA A 309 -26.29 18.38 -11.80
C ALA A 309 -25.80 19.61 -12.58
N ASN A 310 -26.12 19.65 -13.87
CA ASN A 310 -25.84 20.79 -14.74
C ASN A 310 -26.65 22.01 -14.28
N PRO A 311 -26.06 23.21 -14.16
CA PRO A 311 -26.82 24.43 -13.96
C PRO A 311 -27.23 25.02 -15.32
N VAL A 312 -28.52 25.32 -15.43
CA VAL A 312 -29.14 26.11 -16.48
C VAL A 312 -28.59 27.55 -16.41
N SER A 313 -27.91 27.99 -17.47
CA SER A 313 -27.52 29.38 -17.65
C SER A 313 -28.70 30.21 -18.17
N ASN A 314 -29.04 31.25 -17.43
CA ASN A 314 -30.12 32.18 -17.74
C ASN A 314 -29.55 33.60 -17.84
N SER A 315 -29.37 34.09 -19.07
CA SER A 315 -29.22 35.51 -19.49
C SER A 315 -28.94 35.43 -21.00
N THR A 316 -29.55 36.16 -21.93
CA THR A 316 -30.17 37.48 -21.93
C THR A 316 -30.91 37.56 -23.27
N GLY A 317 -32.15 38.06 -23.30
CA GLY A 317 -32.89 38.29 -24.53
C GLY A 317 -33.78 39.51 -24.41
N GLN A 318 -33.27 40.67 -24.82
CA GLN A 318 -34.06 41.87 -25.07
C GLN A 318 -34.82 41.72 -26.39
N GLU A 319 -36.11 42.05 -26.34
CA GLU A 319 -37.04 42.11 -27.47
C GLU A 319 -36.65 43.17 -28.50
N LYS A 320 -36.82 42.85 -29.79
CA LYS A 320 -37.39 43.75 -30.82
C LYS A 320 -38.11 42.94 -31.90
N PRO A 321 -39.25 43.40 -32.45
CA PRO A 321 -40.09 42.62 -33.35
C PRO A 321 -39.97 42.99 -34.84
N GLY A 322 -40.41 42.06 -35.69
CA GLY A 322 -41.04 42.38 -36.98
C GLY A 322 -40.32 41.90 -38.24
N LYS A 323 -40.83 40.84 -38.88
CA LYS A 323 -41.55 40.92 -40.18
C LYS A 323 -41.86 39.53 -40.75
N GLU A 324 -43.10 39.43 -41.22
CA GLU A 324 -43.69 38.48 -42.17
C GLU A 324 -42.72 37.82 -43.16
N GLN A 325 -42.89 36.51 -43.37
CA GLN A 325 -43.44 35.99 -44.64
C GLN A 325 -43.77 34.49 -44.52
N ALA A 326 -44.98 34.17 -44.97
CA ALA A 326 -45.53 32.84 -45.15
C ALA A 326 -44.94 32.18 -46.40
N ILE A 327 -44.72 30.86 -46.34
CA ILE A 327 -44.95 29.91 -47.45
C ILE A 327 -45.44 28.60 -46.81
N GLU A 328 -46.72 28.32 -47.01
CA GLU A 328 -47.33 26.98 -46.94
C GLU A 328 -46.91 26.18 -48.19
N ASP A 329 -46.90 24.84 -48.07
CA ASP A 329 -47.38 23.86 -49.07
C ASP A 329 -46.72 22.51 -48.77
N GLU A 330 -47.46 21.57 -48.18
CA GLU A 330 -48.30 20.53 -48.84
C GLU A 330 -47.48 19.24 -49.05
N LEU A 331 -47.80 18.19 -48.27
CA LEU A 331 -48.66 17.03 -48.61
C LEU A 331 -47.90 15.97 -49.41
N GLU A 332 -47.73 14.78 -48.83
CA GLU A 332 -48.37 13.51 -49.24
C GLU A 332 -47.90 13.05 -50.65
N GLU A 333 -47.47 11.83 -50.90
CA GLU A 333 -48.15 10.57 -50.61
C GLU A 333 -47.30 9.41 -51.17
N GLY A 334 -47.50 8.19 -50.64
CA GLY A 334 -47.30 6.93 -51.36
C GLY A 334 -45.88 6.32 -51.31
N GLY A 335 -45.69 5.03 -51.08
CA GLY A 335 -46.63 3.92 -50.91
C GLY A 335 -45.88 2.58 -50.99
N LEU A 336 -46.49 1.56 -50.37
CA LEU A 336 -46.52 0.15 -50.78
C LEU A 336 -45.19 -0.61 -50.94
N CYS A 337 -44.86 -1.47 -49.98
CA CYS A 337 -45.11 -2.93 -50.02
C CYS A 337 -44.63 -3.58 -48.72
#